data_AF-A0A966RA48-F1
#
_entry.id   AF-A0A966RA48-F1
#
_cell.length_a   1.000
_cell.length_b   1.000
_cell.length_c   1.000
_cell.angle_alpha   90.00
_cell.angle_beta   90.00
_cell.angle_gamma   90.00
#
_symmetry.space_group_name_H-M   'P 1'
#
loop_
_entity.id
_entity.type
_entity.pdbx_description
1 polymer ?
#
loop_
_entity_poly.entity_id
_entity_poly.type
_entity_poly.pdbx_seq_one_letter_code
_entity_poly.pdbx_strand_id
1 'polypeptide(L)'
;MGRLTGAKLENNQIHARLIVTVGILMAITFVLMVVGLLFGLLFVSMPDELSPLDSKIVDLLSTISVFLTGALSGLVSANGIKNTDKNKDGIPDALE
;
A
#
# COMPACT_ATOMS: atom_id res chain seq x y z
N MET A 1 8.12 -13.68 -36.58
CA MET A 1 7.27 -13.11 -35.51
C MET A 1 7.70 -13.58 -34.11
N GLY A 2 9.01 -13.63 -33.76
CA GLY A 2 9.47 -14.35 -32.54
C GLY A 2 10.50 -13.65 -31.66
N ARG A 3 10.81 -12.37 -31.91
CA ARG A 3 11.88 -11.65 -31.17
C ARG A 3 11.37 -10.62 -30.16
N LEU A 4 10.06 -10.34 -30.16
CA LEU A 4 9.44 -9.36 -29.24
C LEU A 4 8.96 -10.01 -27.94
N THR A 5 8.70 -11.32 -27.94
CA THR A 5 8.18 -12.05 -26.77
C THR A 5 9.22 -12.19 -25.66
N GLY A 6 10.49 -12.47 -25.97
CA GLY A 6 11.55 -12.61 -24.96
C GLY A 6 11.80 -11.33 -24.14
N ALA A 7 11.79 -10.16 -24.79
CA ALA A 7 11.96 -8.87 -24.11
C ALA A 7 10.76 -8.50 -23.23
N LYS A 8 9.53 -8.91 -23.61
CA LYS A 8 8.34 -8.73 -22.77
C LYS A 8 8.36 -9.60 -21.51
N LEU A 9 8.86 -10.84 -21.60
CA LEU A 9 8.98 -11.73 -20.43
C LEU A 9 9.97 -11.18 -19.40
N GLU A 10 11.07 -10.56 -19.83
CA GLU A 10 12.02 -9.89 -18.94
C GLU A 10 11.37 -8.70 -18.22
N ASN A 11 10.65 -7.85 -18.96
CA ASN A 11 9.95 -6.68 -18.41
C ASN A 11 8.87 -7.06 -17.38
N ASN A 12 8.10 -8.13 -17.66
CA ASN A 12 7.09 -8.66 -16.74
C ASN A 12 7.71 -9.21 -15.44
N GLN A 13 8.88 -9.87 -15.52
CA GLN A 13 9.56 -10.36 -14.32
C GLN A 13 10.09 -9.23 -13.43
N ILE A 14 10.57 -8.13 -14.04
CA ILE A 14 10.99 -6.94 -13.29
C ILE A 14 9.81 -6.29 -12.58
N HIS A 15 8.68 -6.11 -13.28
CA HIS A 15 7.45 -5.58 -12.67
C HIS A 15 6.91 -6.47 -11.54
N ALA A 16 6.96 -7.79 -11.71
CA ALA A 16 6.52 -8.74 -10.67
C ALA A 16 7.39 -8.67 -9.42
N ARG A 17 8.73 -8.58 -9.55
CA ARG A 17 9.61 -8.43 -8.38
C ARG A 17 9.43 -7.07 -7.69
N LEU A 18 9.17 -6.01 -8.46
CA LEU A 18 8.88 -4.68 -7.93
C LEU A 18 7.61 -4.69 -7.06
N ILE A 19 6.52 -5.29 -7.56
CA ILE A 19 5.23 -5.31 -6.84
C ILE A 19 5.33 -6.12 -5.54
N VAL A 20 6.05 -7.25 -5.56
CA VAL A 20 6.26 -8.10 -4.38
C VAL A 20 7.09 -7.36 -3.33
N THR A 21 8.15 -6.65 -3.75
CA THR A 21 8.99 -5.85 -2.84
C THR A 21 8.18 -4.73 -2.18
N VAL A 22 7.34 -4.04 -2.95
CA VAL A 22 6.44 -3.00 -2.44
C VAL A 22 5.38 -3.58 -1.50
N GLY A 23 4.82 -4.75 -1.81
CA GLY A 23 3.84 -5.43 -0.96
C GLY A 23 4.42 -5.80 0.42
N ILE A 24 5.66 -6.31 0.46
CA ILE A 24 6.37 -6.62 1.71
C ILE A 24 6.63 -5.33 2.52
N LEU A 25 7.09 -4.26 1.88
CA LEU A 25 7.34 -2.98 2.53
C LEU A 25 6.04 -2.37 3.11
N MET A 26 4.92 -2.51 2.41
CA MET A 26 3.60 -2.07 2.87
C MET A 26 3.10 -2.89 4.06
N ALA A 27 3.30 -4.21 4.06
CA ALA A 27 2.97 -5.06 5.20
C ALA A 27 3.77 -4.68 6.45
N ILE A 28 5.07 -4.39 6.30
CA ILE A 28 5.93 -3.92 7.39
C ILE A 28 5.45 -2.56 7.90
N THR A 29 5.13 -1.63 7.00
CA THR A 29 4.61 -0.29 7.35
C THR A 29 3.29 -0.41 8.13
N PHE A 30 2.40 -1.32 7.74
CA PHE A 30 1.15 -1.55 8.45
C PHE A 30 1.38 -2.07 9.88
N VAL A 31 2.26 -3.06 10.05
CA VAL A 31 2.60 -3.58 11.39
C VAL A 31 3.24 -2.49 12.25
N LEU A 32 4.19 -1.71 11.70
CA LEU A 32 4.80 -0.58 12.39
C LEU A 32 3.78 0.50 12.78
N MET A 33 2.79 0.76 11.93
CA MET A 33 1.73 1.73 12.23
C MET A 33 0.83 1.24 13.37
N VAL A 34 0.42 -0.03 13.36
CA VAL A 34 -0.38 -0.62 14.44
C VAL A 34 0.39 -0.63 15.76
N VAL A 35 1.67 -1.01 15.74
CA VAL A 35 2.53 -0.99 16.93
C VAL A 35 2.79 0.44 17.40
N GLY A 36 3.00 1.39 16.50
CA GLY A 36 3.20 2.80 16.82
C GLY A 36 1.97 3.45 17.45
N LEU A 37 0.76 3.11 16.97
CA LEU A 37 -0.50 3.55 17.57
C LEU A 37 -0.70 2.93 18.96
N LEU A 38 -0.50 1.61 19.10
CA LEU A 38 -0.58 0.91 20.39
C LEU A 38 0.43 1.47 21.39
N PHE A 39 1.66 1.75 20.95
CA PHE A 39 2.70 2.34 21.77
C PHE A 39 2.35 3.78 22.17
N GLY A 40 1.81 4.58 21.24
CA GLY A 40 1.26 5.90 21.55
C GLY A 40 0.17 5.84 22.61
N LEU A 41 -0.82 4.97 22.45
CA LEU A 41 -1.92 4.82 23.40
C LEU A 41 -1.48 4.29 24.78
N LEU A 42 -0.49 3.39 24.86
CA LEU A 42 -0.06 2.78 26.11
C LEU A 42 1.04 3.56 26.85
N PHE A 43 1.91 4.27 26.14
CA PHE A 43 3.11 4.91 26.73
C PHE A 43 3.15 6.43 26.56
N VAL A 44 2.34 7.02 25.69
CA VAL A 44 2.21 8.49 25.63
C VAL A 44 1.05 8.90 26.53
N SER A 45 1.41 9.41 27.71
CA SER A 45 0.49 10.05 28.61
C SER A 45 0.03 11.38 28.01
N MET A 46 -1.15 11.38 27.42
CA MET A 46 -1.87 12.62 27.13
C MET A 46 -2.52 13.12 28.44
N PRO A 47 -2.42 14.42 28.77
CA PRO A 47 -3.15 14.99 29.89
C PRO A 47 -4.66 14.86 29.67
N ASP A 48 -5.42 14.47 30.71
CA ASP A 48 -6.88 14.29 30.65
C ASP A 48 -7.64 15.55 30.22
N GLU A 49 -7.09 16.74 30.49
CA GLU A 49 -7.60 18.02 30.00
C GLU A 49 -6.71 18.55 28.88
N LEU A 50 -6.97 18.06 27.67
CA LEU A 50 -6.39 18.64 26.46
C LEU A 50 -7.21 19.89 26.07
N SER A 51 -6.54 20.99 25.72
CA SER A 51 -7.23 22.21 25.26
C SER A 51 -8.27 21.88 24.18
N PRO A 52 -9.47 22.50 24.20
CA PRO A 52 -10.51 22.20 23.21
C PRO A 52 -10.07 22.48 21.76
N LEU A 53 -9.02 23.28 21.56
CA LEU A 53 -8.37 23.48 20.27
C LEU A 53 -7.44 22.32 19.90
N ASP A 54 -6.60 21.88 20.84
CA ASP A 54 -5.60 20.83 20.61
C ASP A 54 -6.27 19.46 20.38
N SER A 55 -7.36 19.18 21.09
CA SER A 55 -8.15 17.94 20.90
C SER A 55 -8.67 17.79 19.47
N LYS A 56 -9.13 18.88 18.85
CA LYS A 56 -9.65 18.86 17.48
C LYS A 56 -8.55 18.69 16.44
N ILE A 57 -7.36 19.21 16.71
CA ILE A 57 -6.21 19.06 15.82
C ILE A 57 -5.69 17.61 15.87
N VAL A 58 -5.62 17.00 17.05
CA VAL A 58 -5.20 15.60 17.21
C VAL A 58 -6.17 14.65 16.50
N ASP A 59 -7.47 14.85 16.64
CA ASP A 59 -8.49 14.03 15.99
C ASP A 59 -8.42 14.16 14.45
N LEU A 60 -8.20 15.38 13.96
CA LEU A 60 -7.97 15.63 12.53
C LEU A 60 -6.68 14.99 12.03
N LEU A 61 -5.57 15.11 12.77
CA LEU A 61 -4.27 14.49 12.43
C LEU A 61 -4.38 12.96 12.38
N SER A 62 -5.09 12.36 13.33
CA SER A 62 -5.35 10.93 13.36
C SER A 62 -6.16 10.51 12.13
N THR A 63 -7.24 11.22 11.82
CA THR A 63 -8.09 10.97 10.65
C THR A 63 -7.33 11.08 9.32
N ILE A 64 -6.55 12.16 9.12
CA ILE A 64 -5.77 12.31 7.89
C ILE A 64 -4.65 11.28 7.79
N SER A 65 -4.05 10.84 8.90
CA SER A 65 -3.01 9.81 8.88
C SER A 65 -3.55 8.45 8.43
N VAL A 66 -4.75 8.07 8.92
CA VAL A 66 -5.45 6.85 8.50
C VAL A 66 -5.89 6.97 7.04
N PHE A 67 -6.42 8.13 6.64
CA PHE A 67 -6.83 8.38 5.26
C PHE A 67 -5.65 8.32 4.28
N LEU A 68 -4.52 8.96 4.61
CA LEU A 68 -3.32 8.95 3.77
C LEU A 68 -2.74 7.53 3.62
N THR A 69 -2.69 6.78 4.74
CA THR A 69 -2.26 5.38 4.74
C THR A 69 -3.20 4.51 3.88
N GLY A 70 -4.51 4.75 3.95
CA GLY A 70 -5.51 4.10 3.10
C GLY A 70 -5.35 4.44 1.61
N ALA A 71 -5.09 5.70 1.27
CA ALA A 71 -4.87 6.13 -0.11
C ALA A 71 -3.60 5.52 -0.71
N LEU A 72 -2.52 5.42 0.08
CA LEU A 72 -1.28 4.75 -0.31
C LEU A 72 -1.49 3.24 -0.53
N SER A 73 -2.24 2.57 0.36
CA SER A 73 -2.61 1.16 0.17
C SER A 73 -3.46 0.94 -1.09
N GLY A 74 -4.38 1.87 -1.41
CA GLY A 74 -5.18 1.82 -2.63
C GLY A 74 -4.34 1.94 -3.91
N LEU A 75 -3.34 2.82 -3.92
CA LEU A 75 -2.43 3.00 -5.05
C LEU A 75 -1.57 1.74 -5.31
N VAL A 76 -1.14 1.06 -4.26
CA VAL A 76 -0.38 -0.20 -4.39
C VAL A 76 -1.26 -1.32 -4.94
N SER A 77 -2.49 -1.46 -4.44
CA SER A 77 -3.46 -2.44 -4.98
C SER A 77 -3.81 -2.17 -6.45
N ALA A 78 -3.93 -0.89 -6.84
CA ALA A 78 -4.17 -0.51 -8.24
C ALA A 78 -3.02 -0.91 -9.17
N ASN A 79 -1.78 -0.90 -8.67
CA ASN A 79 -0.61 -1.36 -9.43
C ASN A 79 -0.46 -2.89 -9.45
N GLY A 80 -0.97 -3.61 -8.44
CA GLY A 80 -0.95 -5.07 -8.38
C GLY A 80 -1.96 -5.77 -9.30
N ILE A 81 -3.04 -5.08 -9.70
CA ILE A 81 -4.13 -5.65 -10.53
C ILE A 81 -3.87 -5.50 -12.04
N LYS A 82 -2.81 -4.77 -12.46
CA LYS A 82 -2.53 -4.50 -13.89
C LYS A 82 -2.06 -5.73 -14.70
N ASN A 83 -2.17 -6.94 -14.18
CA ASN A 83 -1.87 -8.20 -14.87
C ASN A 83 -3.04 -9.20 -14.78
N THR A 84 -4.29 -8.73 -14.71
CA THR A 84 -5.44 -9.61 -14.92
C THR A 84 -5.68 -9.74 -16.41
N ASP A 85 -5.41 -10.96 -16.87
CA ASP A 85 -5.96 -11.59 -18.05
C ASP A 85 -7.48 -11.32 -18.16
N LYS A 86 -7.89 -10.34 -18.99
CA LYS A 86 -9.28 -9.90 -19.10
C LYS A 86 -10.15 -10.95 -19.76
N ASN A 87 -9.57 -11.84 -20.57
CA ASN A 87 -10.28 -12.88 -21.30
C ASN A 87 -10.42 -14.22 -20.50
N LYS A 88 -9.75 -14.37 -19.35
CA LYS A 88 -9.71 -15.59 -18.51
C LYS A 88 -9.29 -16.87 -19.26
N ASP A 89 -8.54 -16.76 -20.35
CA ASP A 89 -8.10 -17.94 -21.12
C ASP A 89 -6.82 -18.58 -20.55
N GLY A 90 -6.23 -17.98 -19.51
CA GLY A 90 -5.00 -18.45 -18.88
C GLY A 90 -3.75 -18.02 -19.66
N ILE A 91 -3.91 -17.18 -20.67
CA ILE A 91 -2.87 -16.62 -21.54
C ILE A 91 -2.91 -15.11 -21.36
N PRO A 92 -1.98 -14.50 -20.62
CA PRO A 92 -2.05 -13.07 -20.33
C PRO A 92 -2.26 -12.25 -21.62
N ASP A 93 -3.35 -11.47 -21.72
CA ASP A 93 -3.77 -10.60 -22.85
C ASP A 93 -2.65 -9.84 -23.59
N ALA A 94 -1.47 -9.71 -22.97
CA ALA A 94 -0.25 -9.20 -23.60
C ALA A 94 0.31 -10.12 -24.72
N LEU A 95 -0.29 -11.29 -24.98
CA LEU A 95 0.13 -12.30 -25.96
C LEU A 95 -0.87 -12.51 -27.12
N GLU A 96 -2.01 -11.81 -27.15
CA GLU A 96 -2.86 -11.67 -28.36
C GLU A 96 -2.35 -10.59 -29.32
#